data_AF-A0A183FY20-F1
#
_entry.id   AF-A0A183FY20-F1
#
_cell.length_a   1.000
_cell.length_b   1.000
_cell.length_c   1.000
_cell.angle_alpha   90.00
_cell.angle_beta   90.00
_cell.angle_gamma   90.00
#
_symmetry.space_group_name_H-M   'P 1'
#
loop_
_entity.id
_entity.type
_entity.pdbx_description
1 polymer ?
#
loop_
_entity_poly.entity_id
_entity_poly.type
_entity_poly.pdbx_seq_one_letter_code
_entity_poly.pdbx_strand_id
1 'polypeptide(L)'
;MPCPSSFLVLQILANRTCVREKGAVLALDEDASKELFLLSAFPSKTKFWLGLVSDGSQWTWQGKYSVGYSNWAPSQPKTGSCAYLQQYSGFSSGWFSDDCSDDYYYICQAKPCDSTKYCAADSAE
;
A
#
# COMPACT_ATOMS: atom_id res chain seq x y z
N MET A 1 -6.03 24.50 -17.04
CA MET A 1 -5.86 23.27 -17.84
C MET A 1 -6.69 22.18 -17.19
N PRO A 2 -7.69 21.61 -17.87
CA PRO A 2 -8.48 20.53 -17.29
C PRO A 2 -7.66 19.24 -17.30
N CYS A 3 -7.55 18.59 -16.15
CA CYS A 3 -6.91 17.27 -16.03
C CYS A 3 -7.77 16.25 -16.80
N PRO A 4 -7.22 15.43 -17.71
CA PRO A 4 -8.02 14.50 -18.48
C PRO A 4 -8.69 13.50 -17.54
N SER A 5 -10.00 13.37 -17.71
CA SER A 5 -10.90 12.49 -16.99
C SER A 5 -10.63 11.01 -17.33
N SER A 6 -9.43 10.52 -17.01
CA SER A 6 -9.18 9.10 -16.88
C SER A 6 -9.64 8.70 -15.48
N PHE A 7 -10.54 7.72 -15.40
CA PHE A 7 -11.07 7.08 -14.19
C PHE A 7 -10.21 7.33 -12.96
N LEU A 8 -10.81 7.95 -11.93
CA LEU A 8 -10.08 8.39 -10.75
C LEU A 8 -9.56 7.15 -10.00
N VAL A 9 -8.34 6.73 -10.31
CA VAL A 9 -7.72 5.58 -9.64
C VAL A 9 -7.23 6.03 -8.27
N LEU A 10 -8.07 5.86 -7.24
CA LEU A 10 -7.83 6.33 -5.88
C LEU A 10 -6.56 5.74 -5.26
N GLN A 11 -6.26 4.46 -5.53
CA GLN A 11 -5.01 3.85 -5.08
C GLN A 11 -3.77 4.54 -5.69
N ILE A 12 -3.81 4.83 -7.00
CA ILE A 12 -2.70 5.50 -7.69
C ILE A 12 -2.55 6.93 -7.17
N LEU A 13 -3.67 7.60 -6.87
CA LEU A 13 -3.64 8.91 -6.25
C LEU A 13 -2.98 8.85 -4.86
N ALA A 14 -3.37 7.88 -4.02
CA ALA A 14 -2.75 7.65 -2.72
C ALA A 14 -1.23 7.43 -2.85
N ASN A 15 -0.79 6.62 -3.81
CA ASN A 15 0.64 6.45 -4.06
C ASN A 15 1.33 7.74 -4.49
N ARG A 16 0.73 8.49 -5.41
CA ARG A 16 1.29 9.78 -5.86
C ARG A 16 1.42 10.76 -4.71
N THR A 17 0.45 10.81 -3.80
CA THR A 17 0.50 11.64 -2.59
C THR A 17 1.66 11.24 -1.71
N CYS A 18 1.84 9.94 -1.40
CA CYS A 18 2.98 9.47 -0.60
C CYS A 18 4.32 9.84 -1.24
N VAL A 19 4.46 9.65 -2.55
CA VAL A 19 5.70 9.93 -3.29
C VAL A 19 6.00 11.43 -3.35
N ARG A 20 5.00 12.26 -3.69
CA ARG A 20 5.18 13.68 -3.93
C ARG A 20 5.30 14.49 -2.64
N GLU A 21 4.44 14.23 -1.67
CA GLU A 21 4.33 15.04 -0.45
C GLU A 21 5.34 14.61 0.63
N LYS A 22 5.71 13.32 0.65
CA LYS A 22 6.51 12.72 1.73
C LYS A 22 7.76 12.00 1.28
N GLY A 23 8.05 11.94 -0.03
CA GLY A 23 9.17 11.15 -0.56
C GLY A 23 9.08 9.66 -0.21
N ALA A 24 7.87 9.19 0.09
CA ALA A 24 7.56 7.87 0.63
C ALA A 24 6.90 6.99 -0.46
N VAL A 25 6.56 5.75 -0.12
CA VAL A 25 5.76 4.86 -0.97
C VAL A 25 4.51 4.41 -0.22
N LEU A 26 3.52 3.84 -0.90
CA LEU A 26 2.44 3.15 -0.20
C LEU A 26 2.98 1.99 0.63
N ALA A 27 2.27 1.66 1.71
CA ALA A 27 2.63 0.58 2.61
C ALA A 27 2.95 -0.72 1.86
N LEU A 28 4.12 -1.26 2.18
CA LEU A 28 4.59 -2.55 1.72
C LEU A 28 4.42 -3.53 2.88
N ASP A 29 3.72 -4.61 2.62
CA ASP A 29 3.64 -5.71 3.58
C ASP A 29 4.72 -6.73 3.25
N GLU A 30 5.87 -6.61 3.91
CA GLU A 30 7.07 -7.36 3.55
C GLU A 30 7.31 -8.60 4.42
N ASP A 31 6.63 -8.69 5.56
CA ASP A 31 6.76 -9.77 6.54
C ASP A 31 5.61 -9.72 7.56
N ALA A 32 5.42 -10.82 8.31
CA ALA A 32 4.34 -10.93 9.29
C ALA A 32 4.41 -9.91 10.44
N SER A 33 5.60 -9.37 10.77
CA SER A 33 5.71 -8.32 11.80
C SER A 33 5.23 -6.97 11.28
N LYS A 34 5.51 -6.66 10.00
CA LYS A 34 4.95 -5.48 9.32
C LYS A 34 3.46 -5.57 9.16
N GLU A 35 2.92 -6.73 8.81
CA GLU A 35 1.48 -6.93 8.76
C GLU A 35 0.81 -6.54 10.08
N LEU A 36 1.30 -7.06 11.20
CA LEU A 36 0.78 -6.75 12.53
C LEU A 36 0.87 -5.26 12.84
N PHE A 37 1.97 -4.61 12.48
CA PHE A 37 2.14 -3.17 12.63
C PHE A 37 1.10 -2.38 11.80
N LEU A 38 0.93 -2.73 10.53
CA LEU A 38 -0.03 -2.08 9.63
C LEU A 38 -1.48 -2.26 10.14
N LEU A 39 -1.82 -3.44 10.63
CA LEU A 39 -3.14 -3.70 11.22
C LEU A 39 -3.37 -2.91 12.51
N SER A 40 -2.31 -2.64 13.29
CA SER A 40 -2.41 -1.83 14.52
C SER A 40 -2.61 -0.34 14.27
N ALA A 41 -2.30 0.14 13.06
CA ALA A 41 -2.43 1.55 12.70
C ALA A 41 -3.89 2.02 12.54
N PHE A 42 -4.83 1.08 12.36
CA PHE A 42 -6.24 1.35 12.18
C PHE A 42 -7.11 0.48 13.10
N PRO A 43 -8.38 0.85 13.33
CA PRO A 43 -9.34 -0.02 13.98
C PRO A 43 -9.50 -1.36 13.24
N SER A 44 -9.86 -2.41 13.97
CA SER A 44 -10.14 -3.73 13.40
C SER A 44 -11.09 -3.68 12.20
N LYS A 45 -10.86 -4.55 11.21
CA LYS A 45 -11.61 -4.65 9.95
C LYS A 45 -11.53 -3.43 9.02
N THR A 46 -10.67 -2.45 9.29
CA THR A 46 -10.42 -1.35 8.36
C THR A 46 -9.71 -1.87 7.11
N LYS A 47 -10.14 -1.41 5.94
CA LYS A 47 -9.49 -1.68 4.66
C LYS A 47 -8.54 -0.54 4.33
N PHE A 48 -7.32 -0.87 3.93
CA PHE A 48 -6.38 0.12 3.45
C PHE A 48 -5.52 -0.41 2.30
N TRP A 49 -5.23 0.47 1.36
CA TRP A 49 -4.45 0.19 0.18
C TRP A 49 -3.01 -0.18 0.52
N LEU A 50 -2.53 -1.23 -0.14
CA LEU A 50 -1.12 -1.58 -0.21
C LEU A 50 -0.50 -0.98 -1.48
N GLY A 51 0.83 -0.90 -1.49
CA GLY A 51 1.59 -0.54 -2.68
C GLY A 51 1.62 -1.62 -3.77
N LEU A 52 0.88 -2.73 -3.61
CA LEU A 52 0.89 -3.88 -4.52
C LEU A 52 -0.16 -3.70 -5.63
N VAL A 53 0.28 -3.75 -6.88
CA VAL A 53 -0.57 -3.58 -8.07
C VAL A 53 -0.30 -4.66 -9.11
N SER A 54 -1.31 -4.98 -9.92
CA SER A 54 -1.21 -5.94 -11.00
C SER A 54 -1.23 -5.27 -12.36
N ASP A 55 -0.38 -5.75 -13.28
CA ASP A 55 -0.43 -5.40 -14.70
C ASP A 55 -1.34 -6.34 -15.53
N GLY A 56 -2.11 -7.20 -14.85
CA GLY A 56 -2.95 -8.23 -15.46
C GLY A 56 -2.24 -9.58 -15.61
N SER A 57 -0.93 -9.65 -15.41
CA SER A 57 -0.14 -10.89 -15.47
C SER A 57 0.60 -11.17 -14.17
N GLN A 58 1.14 -10.13 -13.53
CA GLN A 58 1.97 -10.23 -12.34
C GLN A 58 1.59 -9.14 -11.33
N TRP A 59 1.78 -9.45 -10.05
CA TRP A 59 1.64 -8.50 -8.95
C TRP A 59 3.01 -7.94 -8.59
N THR A 60 3.13 -6.62 -8.58
CA THR A 60 4.37 -5.90 -8.34
C THR A 60 4.18 -4.79 -7.33
N TRP A 61 5.15 -4.63 -6.44
CA TRP A 61 5.14 -3.52 -5.49
C TRP A 61 5.62 -2.24 -6.18
N GLN A 62 4.84 -1.17 -6.02
CA GLN A 62 5.18 0.14 -6.54
C GLN A 62 6.48 0.63 -5.91
N GLY A 63 7.43 1.06 -6.75
CA GLY A 63 8.79 1.43 -6.33
C GLY A 63 9.86 0.36 -6.60
N LYS A 64 9.53 -0.71 -7.36
CA LYS A 64 10.43 -1.83 -7.71
C LYS A 64 10.92 -2.60 -6.49
N TYR A 65 10.10 -2.65 -5.44
CA TYR A 65 10.36 -3.55 -4.32
C TYR A 65 9.99 -4.96 -4.74
N SER A 66 10.89 -5.91 -4.54
CA SER A 66 10.61 -7.33 -4.78
C SER A 66 10.67 -8.01 -3.43
N VAL A 67 9.51 -8.21 -2.83
CA VAL A 67 9.42 -8.97 -1.60
C VAL A 67 8.98 -10.39 -1.95
N GLY A 68 9.73 -11.39 -1.46
CA GLY A 68 9.34 -12.80 -1.59
C GLY A 68 8.21 -13.22 -0.65
N TYR A 69 7.68 -12.27 0.14
CA TYR A 69 6.58 -12.50 1.05
C TYR A 69 5.25 -12.32 0.32
N SER A 70 4.30 -13.21 0.61
CA SER A 70 2.93 -13.12 0.12
C SER A 70 1.94 -13.54 1.20
N ASN A 71 0.98 -12.68 1.53
CA ASN A 71 -0.10 -13.01 2.46
C ASN A 71 -1.50 -12.84 1.83
N TRP A 72 -1.69 -13.38 0.64
CA TRP A 72 -3.01 -13.40 0.00
C TRP A 72 -4.03 -14.14 0.86
N ALA A 73 -5.19 -13.52 1.07
CA ALA A 73 -6.30 -14.16 1.76
C ALA A 73 -6.83 -15.36 0.93
N PRO A 74 -7.56 -16.30 1.57
CA PRO A 74 -8.09 -17.46 0.85
C PRO A 74 -8.91 -17.05 -0.38
N SER A 75 -8.61 -17.67 -1.53
CA SER A 75 -9.25 -17.37 -2.82
C SER A 75 -8.94 -15.99 -3.42
N GLN A 76 -7.82 -15.36 -3.02
CA GLN A 76 -7.28 -14.14 -3.63
C GLN A 76 -6.00 -14.43 -4.41
N PRO A 77 -5.65 -13.60 -5.41
CA PRO A 77 -6.40 -12.46 -5.96
C PRO A 77 -7.64 -12.91 -6.77
N LYS A 78 -8.72 -12.13 -6.75
CA LYS A 78 -9.99 -12.49 -7.42
C LYS A 78 -10.42 -11.48 -8.49
N THR A 79 -10.46 -10.20 -8.14
CA THR A 79 -10.95 -9.12 -9.01
C THR A 79 -10.11 -7.86 -8.84
N GLY A 80 -9.99 -7.07 -9.91
CA GLY A 80 -9.27 -5.81 -9.89
C GLY A 80 -7.75 -5.94 -9.91
N SER A 81 -7.08 -4.79 -9.90
CA SER A 81 -5.63 -4.68 -10.13
C SER A 81 -4.89 -4.03 -8.97
N CYS A 82 -5.56 -3.74 -7.85
CA CYS A 82 -4.94 -3.16 -6.67
C CYS A 82 -5.19 -4.03 -5.45
N ALA A 83 -4.18 -4.16 -4.59
CA ALA A 83 -4.29 -4.95 -3.38
C ALA A 83 -4.52 -4.05 -2.15
N TYR A 84 -5.36 -4.52 -1.23
CA TYR A 84 -5.57 -3.92 0.07
C TYR A 84 -5.38 -4.97 1.18
N LEU A 85 -5.00 -4.52 2.37
CA LEU A 85 -4.88 -5.36 3.57
C LEU A 85 -6.10 -5.14 4.47
N GLN A 86 -6.63 -6.23 5.02
CA GLN A 86 -7.75 -6.19 5.97
C GLN A 86 -7.72 -7.39 6.92
N GLN A 87 -8.08 -7.15 8.18
CA GLN A 87 -8.48 -8.20 9.13
C GLN A 87 -9.90 -8.69 8.83
N TYR A 88 -10.04 -9.95 8.37
CA TYR A 88 -11.33 -10.48 7.89
C TYR A 88 -12.05 -11.38 8.90
N SER A 89 -11.35 -11.99 9.86
CA SER A 89 -11.99 -12.87 10.86
C SER A 89 -11.11 -13.05 12.10
N GLY A 90 -11.60 -12.71 13.29
CA GLY A 90 -10.82 -12.88 14.52
C GLY A 90 -9.45 -12.22 14.39
N PHE A 91 -8.36 -12.98 14.55
CA PHE A 91 -6.98 -12.51 14.34
C PHE A 91 -6.45 -12.77 12.93
N SER A 92 -7.27 -13.28 12.01
CA SER A 92 -6.90 -13.54 10.63
C SER A 92 -6.99 -12.27 9.79
N SER A 93 -5.94 -12.05 9.02
CA SER A 93 -5.73 -10.92 8.15
C SER A 93 -5.11 -11.42 6.83
N GLY A 94 -5.27 -10.66 5.77
CA GLY A 94 -4.64 -10.97 4.50
C GLY A 94 -4.92 -9.95 3.42
N TRP A 95 -4.29 -10.18 2.27
CA TRP A 95 -4.39 -9.32 1.10
C TRP A 95 -5.57 -9.73 0.25
N PHE A 96 -6.29 -8.74 -0.22
CA PHE A 96 -7.41 -8.88 -1.13
C PHE A 96 -7.16 -7.98 -2.33
N SER A 97 -7.67 -8.39 -3.50
CA SER A 97 -7.64 -7.56 -4.69
C SER A 97 -9.00 -6.88 -4.90
N ASP A 98 -8.99 -5.60 -5.30
CA ASP A 98 -10.19 -4.85 -5.69
C ASP A 98 -9.90 -3.87 -6.83
N ASP A 99 -10.97 -3.20 -7.30
CA ASP A 99 -10.82 -2.12 -8.26
C ASP A 99 -10.04 -0.96 -7.64
N CYS A 100 -9.04 -0.47 -8.37
CA CYS A 100 -8.17 0.58 -7.88
C CYS A 100 -8.88 1.94 -7.68
N SER A 101 -10.14 2.06 -8.12
CA SER A 101 -11.00 3.23 -7.96
C SER A 101 -11.81 3.21 -6.66
N ASP A 102 -11.76 2.11 -5.88
CA ASP A 102 -12.45 2.03 -4.59
C ASP A 102 -11.82 2.94 -3.53
N ASP A 103 -12.67 3.48 -2.66
CA ASP A 103 -12.26 4.41 -1.62
C ASP A 103 -11.89 3.65 -0.33
N TYR A 104 -10.58 3.46 -0.13
CA TYR A 104 -10.00 2.86 1.06
C TYR A 104 -8.93 3.77 1.67
N TYR A 105 -8.67 3.59 2.97
CA TYR A 105 -7.58 4.29 3.65
C TYR A 105 -6.23 3.91 3.04
N TYR A 106 -5.19 4.68 3.36
CA TYR A 106 -3.84 4.38 2.90
C TYR A 106 -2.81 4.77 3.95
N ILE A 107 -1.67 4.10 3.92
CA ILE A 107 -0.51 4.40 4.77
C ILE A 107 0.67 4.67 3.84
N CYS A 108 1.40 5.76 4.11
CA CYS A 108 2.67 6.03 3.47
C CYS A 108 3.81 5.45 4.31
N GLN A 109 4.64 4.61 3.69
CA GLN A 109 5.88 4.07 4.24
C GLN A 109 7.07 4.92 3.78
N ALA A 110 7.70 5.60 4.73
CA ALA A 110 8.95 6.30 4.49
C ALA A 110 10.10 5.31 4.25
N LYS A 111 11.08 5.69 3.42
CA LYS A 111 12.31 4.91 3.28
C LYS A 111 13.11 5.00 4.58
N PRO A 112 13.64 3.86 5.08
CA PRO A 112 14.48 3.90 6.27
C PRO A 112 15.74 4.72 5.98
N CYS A 113 16.19 5.46 6.99
CA CYS A 113 17.48 6.15 6.97
C CYS A 113 18.59 5.11 6.98
N ASP A 114 19.62 5.30 6.17
CA ASP A 114 20.84 4.49 6.19
C ASP A 114 22.03 5.40 6.52
N SER A 115 23.15 4.84 6.97
CA SER A 115 24.42 5.57 7.13
C SER A 115 24.82 6.42 5.91
N THR A 116 24.40 6.01 4.71
CA THR A 116 24.65 6.70 3.44
C THR A 116 23.53 7.66 3.03
N LYS A 117 22.38 7.61 3.72
CA LYS A 117 21.21 8.47 3.52
C LYS A 117 20.71 8.93 4.88
N TYR A 118 21.32 9.99 5.39
CA TYR A 118 20.78 10.74 6.52
C TYR A 118 19.34 11.13 6.18
N CYS A 119 18.38 10.68 6.99
CA CYS A 119 17.10 11.36 7.01
C CYS A 119 17.39 12.75 7.53
N ALA A 120 17.38 13.74 6.65
CA ALA A 120 17.22 15.11 7.09
C ALA A 120 15.90 15.13 7.85
N ALA A 121 15.97 15.11 9.19
CA ALA A 121 14.88 15.60 9.99
C ALA A 121 14.62 17.00 9.46
N ASP A 122 13.40 17.23 8.97
CA ASP A 122 12.98 18.54 8.50
C ASP A 122 13.51 19.61 9.48
N SER A 123 14.25 20.56 8.93
CA SER A 123 14.55 21.82 9.59
C SER A 123 13.22 22.56 9.71
N ALA A 124 12.44 22.20 10.72
CA ALA A 124 11.32 23.00 11.18
C ALA A 124 11.92 24.14 12.01
N GLU A 125 12.19 25.25 11.34
CA GLU A 125 12.34 26.57 11.94
C GLU A 125 11.01 27.32 11.83
#